data_AF-A0AAJ1IC55-F1
#
_entry.id   AF-A0AAJ1IC55-F1
#
_cell.length_a   1.000
_cell.length_b   1.000
_cell.length_c   1.000
_cell.angle_alpha   90.00
_cell.angle_beta   90.00
_cell.angle_gamma   90.00
#
_symmetry.space_group_name_H-M   'P 1'
#
loop_
_entity.id
_entity.type
_entity.pdbx_description
1 polymer ?
#
loop_
_entity_poly.entity_id
_entity_poly.type
_entity_poly.pdbx_seq_one_letter_code
_entity_poly.pdbx_strand_id
1 'polypeptide(L)'
;MLNKIESLTISGKTIYYFAFLYYYILSFLRYTTFAPTISANWMIRLSYLAVVLLLIKIYAFDKQTVKSFIINTLVILLALISWRHAHAVDILAYTLFILGAKNVDFRIIIKWFFYLGVIMLILTMIYSQLGIIKDLIYIRNHTLRHAMGIVYPTDLAAHVFGLVLAYCYLYFEKISWRAYLGILFVAGLTYLLTQARLDVLLSCLTIPVFFIAKKAYSKNKIYVNIASFYWIITPILAYVTIVAAIFYNPNNFLFRFVNELFSKRLEISHLAIEKYNISLFGNHVLEHGFGSSQGIKHFYQSGMSGNYFFIDSSFIRLAIIYGLVIGVFVIIVMLLIGMRSISTRGFCLAAIILLLGISCMVEQHLLDISYNPFLIALLADNAYYGVHNTEVLI
;
A
#
# COMPACT_ATOMS: atom_id res chain seq x y z
N MET A 1 27.75 -26.53 26.72
CA MET A 1 27.01 -25.33 26.28
C MET A 1 27.47 -24.79 24.92
N LEU A 2 28.62 -25.23 24.38
CA LEU A 2 29.15 -24.80 23.07
C LEU A 2 28.53 -25.51 21.85
N ASN A 3 27.93 -26.70 22.00
CA ASN A 3 27.40 -27.48 20.86
C ASN A 3 25.96 -27.12 20.45
N LYS A 4 25.37 -26.04 20.98
CA LYS A 4 24.00 -25.60 20.63
C LYS A 4 23.97 -24.40 19.68
N ILE A 5 25.14 -23.88 19.30
CA ILE A 5 25.29 -22.72 18.41
C ILE A 5 25.50 -23.15 16.95
N GLU A 6 25.86 -24.42 16.69
CA GLU A 6 26.21 -24.92 15.35
C GLU A 6 25.02 -25.28 14.44
N SER A 7 23.76 -25.14 14.88
CA SER A 7 22.60 -25.53 14.04
C SER A 7 21.61 -24.41 13.70
N LEU A 8 21.98 -23.13 13.89
CA LEU A 8 21.23 -22.02 13.29
C LEU A 8 21.64 -21.90 11.82
N THR A 9 21.15 -22.81 10.98
CA THR A 9 21.25 -22.65 9.53
C THR A 9 20.38 -21.46 9.12
N ILE A 10 21.02 -20.30 8.93
CA ILE A 10 20.34 -19.10 8.44
C ILE A 10 19.80 -19.42 7.04
N SER A 11 18.48 -19.49 6.91
CA SER A 11 17.83 -19.73 5.63
C SER A 11 17.45 -18.41 4.95
N GLY A 12 17.41 -18.40 3.61
CA GLY A 12 16.94 -17.22 2.86
C GLY A 12 15.51 -16.79 3.23
N LYS A 13 14.65 -17.74 3.63
CA LYS A 13 13.30 -17.46 4.17
C LYS A 13 13.38 -16.67 5.47
N THR A 14 14.24 -17.08 6.40
CA THR A 14 14.44 -16.41 7.70
C THR A 14 14.95 -14.98 7.51
N ILE A 15 15.93 -14.79 6.61
CA ILE A 15 16.45 -13.45 6.25
C ILE A 15 15.32 -12.58 5.71
N TYR A 16 14.50 -13.10 4.80
CA TYR A 16 13.40 -12.35 4.22
C TYR A 16 12.36 -11.93 5.27
N TYR A 17 11.89 -12.85 6.12
CA TYR A 17 10.91 -12.53 7.15
C TYR A 17 11.45 -11.51 8.16
N PHE A 18 12.72 -11.63 8.56
CA PHE A 18 13.37 -10.63 9.40
C PHE A 18 13.43 -9.26 8.71
N ALA A 19 13.88 -9.20 7.45
CA ALA A 19 13.93 -7.96 6.68
C ALA A 19 12.55 -7.32 6.53
N PHE A 20 11.50 -8.13 6.30
CA PHE A 20 10.12 -7.67 6.22
C PHE A 20 9.63 -7.07 7.53
N LEU A 21 9.77 -7.79 8.64
CA LEU A 21 9.35 -7.31 9.97
C LEU A 21 10.10 -6.04 10.36
N TYR A 22 11.41 -6.03 10.15
CA TYR A 22 12.27 -4.89 10.45
C TYR A 22 11.87 -3.65 9.64
N TYR A 23 11.73 -3.78 8.31
CA TYR A 23 11.31 -2.67 7.46
C TYR A 23 9.88 -2.22 7.78
N TYR A 24 8.96 -3.16 8.02
CA TYR A 24 7.57 -2.85 8.37
C TYR A 24 7.50 -1.97 9.63
N ILE A 25 8.20 -2.35 10.71
CA ILE A 25 8.22 -1.60 11.96
C ILE A 25 8.76 -0.18 11.73
N LEU A 26 9.90 -0.07 11.02
CA LEU A 26 10.47 1.24 10.70
C LEU A 26 9.51 2.07 9.86
N SER A 27 8.92 1.51 8.80
CA SER A 27 7.98 2.21 7.93
C SER A 27 6.78 2.72 8.72
N PHE A 28 6.15 1.84 9.51
CA PHE A 28 5.00 2.20 10.34
C PHE A 28 5.35 3.36 11.29
N LEU A 29 6.50 3.29 11.98
CA LEU A 29 6.92 4.34 12.91
C LEU A 29 7.12 5.70 12.23
N ARG A 30 7.54 5.75 10.95
CA ARG A 30 7.63 7.03 10.19
C ARG A 30 6.28 7.74 10.07
N TYR A 31 5.18 6.99 10.02
CA TYR A 31 3.81 7.51 9.96
C TYR A 31 3.17 7.72 11.32
N THR A 32 3.95 7.66 12.40
CA THR A 32 3.47 8.01 13.74
C THR A 32 4.04 9.34 14.22
N THR A 33 3.43 9.93 15.24
CA THR A 33 3.96 11.10 15.93
C THR A 33 5.14 10.77 16.86
N PHE A 34 5.72 9.56 16.78
CA PHE A 34 7.07 9.26 17.27
C PHE A 34 8.17 9.74 16.31
N ALA A 35 7.90 10.00 15.03
CA ALA A 35 8.91 10.46 14.08
C ALA A 35 9.64 11.78 14.47
N PRO A 36 9.03 12.72 15.22
CA PRO A 36 9.77 13.86 15.77
C PRO A 36 10.74 13.48 16.91
N THR A 37 10.48 12.41 17.65
CA THR A 37 11.38 11.94 18.74
C THR A 37 12.47 11.02 18.19
N ILE A 38 12.16 10.20 17.19
CA ILE A 38 13.09 9.35 16.47
C ILE A 38 13.25 9.92 15.06
N SER A 39 14.37 10.58 14.78
CA SER A 39 14.63 11.23 13.50
C SER A 39 14.25 10.36 12.29
N ALA A 40 13.34 10.88 11.44
CA ALA A 40 12.92 10.21 10.21
C ALA A 40 14.11 9.86 9.28
N ASN A 41 15.13 10.73 9.23
CA ASN A 41 16.36 10.46 8.47
C ASN A 41 17.12 9.25 9.02
N TRP A 42 17.15 9.07 10.34
CA TRP A 42 17.73 7.88 10.95
C TRP A 42 16.93 6.63 10.61
N MET A 43 15.60 6.68 10.65
CA MET A 43 14.76 5.55 10.24
C MET A 43 14.99 5.15 8.77
N ILE A 44 15.14 6.13 7.87
CA ILE A 44 15.48 5.88 6.46
C ILE A 44 16.88 5.23 6.34
N ARG A 45 17.86 5.70 7.10
CA ARG A 45 19.20 5.08 7.09
C ARG A 45 19.17 3.64 7.59
N LEU A 46 18.38 3.39 8.64
CA LEU A 46 18.18 2.06 9.19
C LEU A 46 17.47 1.14 8.18
N SER A 47 16.54 1.65 7.37
CA SER A 47 15.84 0.84 6.37
C SER A 47 16.77 0.27 5.28
N TYR A 48 17.95 0.87 5.04
CA TYR A 48 18.96 0.28 4.15
C TYR A 48 19.48 -1.07 4.63
N LEU A 49 19.41 -1.38 5.93
CA LEU A 49 19.75 -2.72 6.41
C LEU A 49 18.82 -3.78 5.78
N ALA A 50 17.51 -3.52 5.69
CA ALA A 50 16.58 -4.42 5.01
C ALA A 50 16.90 -4.54 3.51
N VAL A 51 17.26 -3.44 2.86
CA VAL A 51 17.69 -3.43 1.44
C VAL A 51 18.89 -4.36 1.23
N VAL A 52 19.92 -4.24 2.08
CA VAL A 52 21.11 -5.11 2.02
C VAL A 52 20.76 -6.57 2.28
N LEU A 53 19.94 -6.84 3.30
CA LEU A 53 19.50 -8.21 3.62
C LEU A 53 18.71 -8.85 2.48
N LEU A 54 17.85 -8.09 1.80
CA LEU A 54 17.10 -8.57 0.63
C LEU A 54 18.01 -8.83 -0.57
N LEU A 55 19.01 -7.97 -0.82
CA LEU A 55 20.01 -8.21 -1.86
C LEU A 55 20.79 -9.49 -1.59
N ILE A 56 21.23 -9.72 -0.34
CA ILE A 56 21.88 -10.96 0.09
C ILE A 56 20.94 -12.15 -0.13
N LYS A 57 19.67 -12.03 0.28
CA LYS A 57 18.68 -13.07 0.08
C LYS A 57 18.53 -13.43 -1.40
N ILE A 58 18.39 -12.44 -2.27
CA ILE A 58 18.19 -12.64 -3.71
C ILE A 58 19.43 -13.27 -4.34
N TYR A 59 20.63 -12.71 -4.14
CA TYR A 59 21.82 -13.13 -4.89
C TYR A 59 22.62 -14.27 -4.26
N ALA A 60 22.58 -14.44 -2.93
CA ALA A 60 23.34 -15.49 -2.25
C ALA A 60 22.49 -16.71 -1.88
N PHE A 61 21.19 -16.54 -1.59
CA PHE A 61 20.34 -17.64 -1.11
C PHE A 61 19.37 -18.18 -2.16
N ASP A 62 18.83 -17.35 -3.06
CA ASP A 62 17.94 -17.85 -4.08
C ASP A 62 18.69 -18.53 -5.21
N LYS A 63 18.22 -19.73 -5.58
CA LYS A 63 18.65 -20.38 -6.82
C LYS A 63 18.13 -19.56 -8.01
N GLN A 64 19.06 -19.08 -8.85
CA GLN A 64 18.77 -18.30 -10.04
C GLN A 64 19.31 -18.98 -11.29
N THR A 65 18.52 -18.98 -12.36
CA THR A 65 19.01 -19.24 -13.72
C THR A 65 19.65 -17.97 -14.27
N VAL A 66 20.49 -18.07 -15.30
CA VAL A 66 21.09 -16.89 -15.97
C VAL A 66 20.02 -15.89 -16.39
N LYS A 67 18.90 -16.36 -16.93
CA LYS A 67 17.75 -15.51 -17.29
C LYS A 67 17.17 -14.79 -16.08
N SER A 68 16.91 -15.49 -14.98
CA SER A 68 16.36 -14.88 -13.75
C SER A 68 17.34 -13.86 -13.16
N PHE A 69 18.64 -14.15 -13.18
CA PHE A 69 19.68 -13.25 -12.69
C PHE A 69 19.71 -11.94 -13.48
N ILE A 70 19.69 -12.02 -14.82
CA ILE A 70 19.69 -10.84 -15.69
C ILE A 70 18.42 -10.00 -15.46
N ILE A 71 17.24 -10.64 -15.42
CA ILE A 71 15.96 -9.93 -15.22
C ILE A 71 15.92 -9.26 -13.85
N ASN A 72 16.26 -9.98 -12.78
CA ASN A 72 16.27 -9.43 -11.42
C ASN A 72 17.22 -8.23 -11.34
N THR A 73 18.42 -8.35 -11.91
CA THR A 73 19.41 -7.27 -11.92
C THR A 73 18.91 -6.06 -12.71
N LEU A 74 18.30 -6.25 -13.88
CA LEU A 74 17.73 -5.16 -14.66
C LEU A 74 16.61 -4.43 -13.91
N VAL A 75 15.68 -5.17 -13.30
CA VAL A 75 14.58 -4.58 -12.52
C VAL A 75 15.10 -3.82 -11.30
N ILE A 76 16.10 -4.36 -10.60
CA ILE A 76 16.75 -3.67 -9.47
C ILE A 76 17.46 -2.41 -9.94
N LEU A 77 18.16 -2.43 -11.08
CA LEU A 77 18.82 -1.25 -11.65
C LEU A 77 17.80 -0.15 -11.99
N LEU A 78 16.66 -0.50 -12.60
CA LEU A 78 15.59 0.47 -12.88
C LEU A 78 15.02 1.08 -11.58
N ALA A 79 14.82 0.27 -10.54
CA ALA A 79 14.37 0.76 -9.24
C ALA A 79 15.43 1.64 -8.55
N LEU A 80 16.73 1.32 -8.69
CA LEU A 80 17.84 2.13 -8.20
C LEU A 80 17.91 3.50 -8.91
N ILE A 81 17.75 3.53 -10.23
CA ILE A 81 17.71 4.77 -11.01
C ILE A 81 16.53 5.63 -10.54
N SER A 82 15.33 5.04 -10.44
CA SER A 82 14.14 5.75 -9.96
C SER A 82 14.32 6.28 -8.54
N TRP A 83 14.81 5.46 -7.61
CA TRP A 83 15.15 5.91 -6.25
C TRP A 83 16.14 7.07 -6.26
N ARG A 84 17.16 7.04 -7.13
CA ARG A 84 18.19 8.10 -7.19
C ARG A 84 17.64 9.44 -7.69
N HIS A 85 16.65 9.41 -8.59
CA HIS A 85 15.95 10.60 -9.08
C HIS A 85 14.87 11.09 -8.11
N ALA A 86 14.10 10.18 -7.53
CA ALA A 86 12.98 10.48 -6.65
C ALA A 86 13.38 10.79 -5.20
N HIS A 87 14.55 10.30 -4.76
CA HIS A 87 14.98 10.25 -3.36
C HIS A 87 14.03 9.48 -2.42
N ALA A 88 13.20 8.60 -2.96
CA ALA A 88 12.22 7.80 -2.22
C ALA A 88 12.67 6.34 -2.11
N VAL A 89 13.10 5.91 -0.92
CA VAL A 89 13.63 4.54 -0.69
C VAL A 89 12.58 3.45 -0.90
N ASP A 90 11.30 3.81 -0.77
CA ASP A 90 10.19 2.86 -0.74
C ASP A 90 10.08 2.09 -2.06
N ILE A 91 10.31 2.71 -3.23
CA ILE A 91 10.27 1.97 -4.51
C ILE A 91 11.34 0.88 -4.56
N LEU A 92 12.58 1.20 -4.17
CA LEU A 92 13.68 0.25 -4.18
C LEU A 92 13.41 -0.91 -3.21
N ALA A 93 13.01 -0.58 -1.99
CA ALA A 93 12.68 -1.58 -0.99
C ALA A 93 11.54 -2.48 -1.47
N TYR A 94 10.44 -1.91 -1.95
CA TYR A 94 9.27 -2.67 -2.40
C TYR A 94 9.61 -3.61 -3.57
N THR A 95 10.37 -3.13 -4.56
CA THR A 95 10.87 -3.98 -5.66
C THR A 95 11.68 -5.16 -5.13
N LEU A 96 12.58 -4.93 -4.17
CA LEU A 96 13.36 -6.01 -3.55
C LEU A 96 12.49 -6.96 -2.74
N PHE A 97 11.45 -6.49 -2.07
CA PHE A 97 10.50 -7.35 -1.39
C PHE A 97 9.71 -8.23 -2.36
N ILE A 98 9.33 -7.72 -3.54
CA ILE A 98 8.69 -8.53 -4.59
C ILE A 98 9.66 -9.59 -5.10
N LEU A 99 10.86 -9.20 -5.54
CA LEU A 99 11.86 -10.13 -6.11
C LEU A 99 12.34 -11.16 -5.08
N GLY A 100 12.59 -10.71 -3.86
CA GLY A 100 12.98 -11.54 -2.73
C GLY A 100 11.86 -12.43 -2.19
N ALA A 101 10.62 -12.33 -2.68
CA ALA A 101 9.52 -13.17 -2.18
C ALA A 101 9.58 -14.61 -2.69
N LYS A 102 10.43 -14.91 -3.68
CA LYS A 102 10.59 -16.26 -4.22
C LYS A 102 10.89 -17.27 -3.10
N ASN A 103 10.19 -18.40 -3.08
CA ASN A 103 10.30 -19.41 -2.03
C ASN A 103 9.89 -18.90 -0.63
N VAL A 104 9.09 -17.84 -0.52
CA VAL A 104 8.59 -17.31 0.76
C VAL A 104 7.08 -17.45 0.79
N ASP A 105 6.55 -18.00 1.89
CA ASP A 105 5.11 -18.14 2.04
C ASP A 105 4.46 -16.77 2.27
N PHE A 106 3.63 -16.35 1.31
CA PHE A 106 2.92 -15.07 1.32
C PHE A 106 1.91 -14.98 2.46
N ARG A 107 1.26 -16.08 2.83
CA ARG A 107 0.28 -16.10 3.93
C ARG A 107 0.95 -15.78 5.26
N ILE A 108 2.20 -16.19 5.46
CA ILE A 108 2.99 -15.79 6.65
C ILE A 108 3.27 -14.28 6.65
N ILE A 109 3.59 -13.69 5.49
CA ILE A 109 3.79 -12.24 5.36
C ILE A 109 2.52 -11.48 5.76
N ILE A 110 1.35 -11.87 5.22
CA ILE A 110 0.09 -11.21 5.54
C ILE A 110 -0.34 -11.43 7.00
N LYS A 111 -0.05 -12.61 7.59
CA LYS A 111 -0.26 -12.84 9.02
C LYS A 111 0.54 -11.83 9.86
N TRP A 112 1.83 -11.70 9.59
CA TRP A 112 2.68 -10.75 10.31
C TRP A 112 2.23 -9.32 10.12
N PHE A 113 1.94 -8.92 8.87
CA PHE A 113 1.37 -7.60 8.57
C PHE A 113 0.10 -7.32 9.39
N PHE A 114 -0.84 -8.28 9.44
CA PHE A 114 -2.09 -8.13 10.16
C PHE A 114 -1.90 -8.03 11.68
N TYR A 115 -1.24 -9.02 12.29
CA TYR A 115 -1.10 -9.05 13.76
C TYR A 115 -0.22 -7.91 14.27
N LEU A 116 0.93 -7.68 13.61
CA LEU A 116 1.83 -6.61 14.01
C LEU A 116 1.19 -5.24 13.77
N GLY A 117 0.50 -5.05 12.64
CA GLY A 117 -0.20 -3.81 12.35
C GLY A 117 -1.32 -3.49 13.34
N VAL A 118 -2.14 -4.48 13.74
CA VAL A 118 -3.15 -4.31 14.78
C VAL A 118 -2.49 -3.91 16.11
N ILE A 119 -1.44 -4.62 16.53
CA ILE A 119 -0.72 -4.34 17.78
C ILE A 119 -0.12 -2.93 17.75
N MET A 120 0.61 -2.58 16.69
CA MET A 120 1.26 -1.28 16.56
C MET A 120 0.23 -0.14 16.51
N LEU A 121 -0.89 -0.33 15.81
CA LEU A 121 -1.95 0.67 15.74
C LEU A 121 -2.60 0.90 17.10
N ILE A 122 -2.97 -0.17 17.82
CA ILE A 122 -3.56 -0.07 19.17
C ILE A 122 -2.57 0.60 20.14
N LEU A 123 -1.31 0.16 20.15
CA LEU A 123 -0.28 0.76 21.01
C LEU A 123 -0.09 2.25 20.70
N THR A 124 -0.05 2.62 19.42
CA THR A 124 0.07 4.02 18.99
C THR A 124 -1.11 4.86 19.50
N MET A 125 -2.34 4.34 19.38
CA MET A 125 -3.52 5.00 19.93
C MET A 125 -3.45 5.14 21.45
N ILE A 126 -3.05 4.09 22.17
CA ILE A 126 -2.88 4.14 23.63
C ILE A 126 -1.83 5.19 24.03
N TYR A 127 -0.65 5.18 23.40
CA TYR A 127 0.39 6.18 23.66
C TYR A 127 -0.10 7.60 23.37
N SER A 128 -0.92 7.77 22.34
CA SER A 128 -1.53 9.07 22.02
C SER A 128 -2.52 9.52 23.09
N GLN A 129 -3.36 8.62 23.59
CA GLN A 129 -4.36 8.94 24.63
C GLN A 129 -3.75 9.14 26.01
N LEU A 130 -2.61 8.50 26.29
CA LEU A 130 -1.80 8.75 27.49
C LEU A 130 -0.99 10.05 27.42
N GLY A 131 -1.00 10.75 26.27
CA GLY A 131 -0.23 11.98 26.05
C GLY A 131 1.28 11.77 25.87
N ILE A 132 1.73 10.52 25.70
CA ILE A 132 3.14 10.18 25.45
C ILE A 132 3.55 10.63 24.03
N ILE A 133 2.65 10.48 23.07
CA ILE A 133 2.75 11.07 21.73
C ILE A 133 1.54 11.94 21.42
N LYS A 134 1.65 12.79 20.41
CA LYS A 134 0.58 13.75 20.08
C LYS A 134 -0.55 13.10 19.31
N ASP A 135 -1.78 13.39 19.73
CA ASP A 135 -2.94 13.31 18.85
C ASP A 135 -3.00 14.58 17.99
N LEU A 136 -2.92 14.43 16.68
CA LEU A 136 -3.06 15.54 15.74
C LEU A 136 -4.53 15.72 15.39
N ILE A 137 -5.12 16.82 15.88
CA ILE A 137 -6.54 17.12 15.68
C ILE A 137 -6.66 18.20 14.61
N TYR A 138 -7.49 17.94 13.60
CA TYR A 138 -7.78 18.88 12.52
C TYR A 138 -9.26 19.26 12.54
N ILE A 139 -9.57 20.55 12.42
CA ILE A 139 -10.94 21.06 12.39
C ILE A 139 -11.34 21.31 10.94
N ARG A 140 -12.37 20.61 10.46
CA ARG A 140 -12.94 20.82 9.12
C ARG A 140 -14.46 20.97 9.23
N ASN A 141 -15.01 22.09 8.77
CA ASN A 141 -16.45 22.37 8.82
C ASN A 141 -17.07 22.07 10.20
N HIS A 142 -16.44 22.58 11.27
CA HIS A 142 -16.83 22.35 12.67
C HIS A 142 -16.78 20.89 13.17
N THR A 143 -16.24 19.97 12.37
CA THR A 143 -16.01 18.58 12.79
C THR A 143 -14.55 18.36 13.18
N LEU A 144 -14.33 17.68 14.30
CA LEU A 144 -13.01 17.26 14.76
C LEU A 144 -12.57 16.01 14.00
N ARG A 145 -11.30 15.96 13.63
CA ARG A 145 -10.67 14.83 12.95
C ARG A 145 -9.41 14.45 13.71
N HIS A 146 -9.45 13.31 14.37
CA HIS A 146 -8.35 12.81 15.19
C HIS A 146 -7.43 11.93 14.34
N ALA A 147 -6.12 12.01 14.61
CA ALA A 147 -5.12 11.15 14.01
C ALA A 147 -4.62 10.06 14.97
N MET A 148 -4.92 10.19 16.28
CA MET A 148 -4.71 9.16 17.31
C MET A 148 -3.26 8.62 17.35
N GLY A 149 -2.27 9.50 17.19
CA GLY A 149 -0.86 9.15 17.17
C GLY A 149 -0.30 8.81 15.79
N ILE A 150 -1.14 8.72 14.75
CA ILE A 150 -0.73 8.69 13.35
C ILE A 150 -0.49 10.13 12.86
N VAL A 151 0.31 10.29 11.81
CA VAL A 151 0.69 11.62 11.28
C VAL A 151 -0.45 12.37 10.60
N TYR A 152 -1.55 11.71 10.23
CA TYR A 152 -2.72 12.36 9.64
C TYR A 152 -4.00 11.49 9.75
N PRO A 153 -5.21 12.08 9.82
CA PRO A 153 -6.44 11.29 9.98
C PRO A 153 -6.76 10.33 8.82
N THR A 154 -6.44 10.67 7.57
CA THR A 154 -6.64 9.73 6.44
C THR A 154 -5.61 8.62 6.43
N ASP A 155 -4.39 8.86 6.92
CA ASP A 155 -3.37 7.84 7.06
C ASP A 155 -3.77 6.80 8.12
N LEU A 156 -4.43 7.24 9.21
CA LEU A 156 -5.01 6.32 10.18
C LEU A 156 -6.06 5.41 9.50
N ALA A 157 -6.94 6.01 8.70
CA ALA A 157 -7.97 5.25 8.00
C ALA A 157 -7.39 4.28 6.95
N ALA A 158 -6.31 4.66 6.27
CA ALA A 158 -5.60 3.79 5.32
C ALA A 158 -4.94 2.58 5.99
N HIS A 159 -4.36 2.73 7.19
CA HIS A 159 -3.89 1.59 7.96
C HIS A 159 -5.02 0.61 8.28
N VAL A 160 -6.18 1.12 8.71
CA VAL A 160 -7.35 0.28 9.01
C VAL A 160 -7.83 -0.43 7.76
N PHE A 161 -7.91 0.26 6.62
CA PHE A 161 -8.31 -0.35 5.35
C PHE A 161 -7.33 -1.46 4.90
N GLY A 162 -6.02 -1.23 4.99
CA GLY A 162 -5.01 -2.26 4.73
C GLY A 162 -5.19 -3.50 5.62
N LEU A 163 -5.48 -3.31 6.92
CA LEU A 163 -5.78 -4.39 7.86
C LEU A 163 -7.08 -5.14 7.54
N VAL A 164 -8.12 -4.43 7.06
CA VAL A 164 -9.36 -5.05 6.56
C VAL A 164 -9.08 -5.95 5.37
N LEU A 165 -8.29 -5.48 4.39
CA LEU A 165 -7.89 -6.30 3.24
C LEU A 165 -7.07 -7.53 3.68
N ALA A 166 -6.16 -7.36 4.64
CA ALA A 166 -5.35 -8.46 5.16
C ALA A 166 -6.19 -9.51 5.90
N TYR A 167 -7.17 -9.07 6.70
CA TYR A 167 -8.16 -9.96 7.31
C TYR A 167 -8.94 -10.73 6.25
N CYS A 168 -9.47 -10.04 5.24
CA CYS A 168 -10.21 -10.67 4.16
C CYS A 168 -9.36 -11.66 3.35
N TYR A 169 -8.07 -11.38 3.15
CA TYR A 169 -7.13 -12.34 2.58
C TYR A 169 -6.99 -13.59 3.47
N LEU A 170 -6.59 -13.43 4.73
CA LEU A 170 -6.26 -14.56 5.62
C LEU A 170 -7.42 -15.52 5.87
N TYR A 171 -8.64 -14.97 5.92
CA TYR A 171 -9.85 -15.68 6.28
C TYR A 171 -10.84 -15.83 5.12
N PHE A 172 -10.42 -15.63 3.87
CA PHE A 172 -11.26 -15.57 2.67
C PHE A 172 -12.40 -16.61 2.62
N GLU A 173 -12.08 -17.89 2.78
CA GLU A 173 -13.05 -18.98 2.74
C GLU A 173 -14.06 -18.93 3.91
N LYS A 174 -13.59 -18.45 5.08
CA LYS A 174 -14.33 -18.37 6.34
C LYS A 174 -15.10 -17.06 6.52
N ILE A 175 -14.97 -16.09 5.60
CA ILE A 175 -15.72 -14.82 5.66
C ILE A 175 -17.22 -15.12 5.73
N SER A 176 -17.87 -14.71 6.80
CA SER A 176 -19.31 -14.86 7.04
C SER A 176 -19.98 -13.48 7.16
N TRP A 177 -21.30 -13.44 7.26
CA TRP A 177 -22.03 -12.19 7.49
C TRP A 177 -21.56 -11.45 8.76
N ARG A 178 -21.09 -12.18 9.78
CA ARG A 178 -20.50 -11.60 11.00
C ARG A 178 -19.21 -10.83 10.70
N ALA A 179 -18.41 -11.32 9.75
CA ALA A 179 -17.22 -10.60 9.30
C ALA A 179 -17.60 -9.28 8.61
N TYR A 180 -18.66 -9.26 7.81
CA TYR A 180 -19.15 -8.03 7.17
C TYR A 180 -19.66 -7.01 8.20
N LEU A 181 -20.37 -7.45 9.25
CA LEU A 181 -20.74 -6.56 10.35
C LEU A 181 -19.51 -6.01 11.10
N GLY A 182 -18.49 -6.85 11.31
CA GLY A 182 -17.23 -6.40 11.90
C GLY A 182 -16.55 -5.32 11.04
N ILE A 183 -16.51 -5.50 9.72
CA ILE A 183 -15.97 -4.51 8.78
C ILE A 183 -16.77 -3.20 8.84
N LEU A 184 -18.11 -3.25 8.84
CA LEU A 184 -18.96 -2.06 8.97
C LEU A 184 -18.73 -1.34 10.30
N PHE A 185 -18.60 -2.10 11.39
CA PHE A 185 -18.33 -1.54 12.70
C PHE A 185 -16.98 -0.81 12.74
N VAL A 186 -15.92 -1.45 12.25
CA VAL A 186 -14.57 -0.85 12.18
C VAL A 186 -14.55 0.37 11.25
N ALA A 187 -15.24 0.32 10.11
CA ALA A 187 -15.38 1.44 9.19
C ALA A 187 -16.15 2.61 9.84
N GLY A 188 -17.22 2.33 10.57
CA GLY A 188 -17.99 3.31 11.33
C GLY A 188 -17.16 3.99 12.42
N LEU A 189 -16.43 3.21 13.23
CA LEU A 189 -15.50 3.76 14.24
C LEU A 189 -14.42 4.64 13.59
N THR A 190 -13.82 4.16 12.50
CA THR A 190 -12.83 4.93 11.75
C THR A 190 -13.41 6.25 11.25
N TYR A 191 -14.64 6.25 10.74
CA TYR A 191 -15.31 7.47 10.29
C TYR A 191 -15.54 8.45 11.44
N LEU A 192 -16.04 7.96 12.58
CA LEU A 192 -16.29 8.80 13.77
C LEU A 192 -15.03 9.50 14.25
N LEU A 193 -13.88 8.81 14.23
CA LEU A 193 -12.59 9.36 14.65
C LEU A 193 -11.98 10.31 13.61
N THR A 194 -11.95 9.89 12.34
CA THR A 194 -11.10 10.53 11.32
C THR A 194 -11.84 11.42 10.34
N GLN A 195 -13.15 11.21 10.16
CA GLN A 195 -13.95 11.74 9.05
C GLN A 195 -13.29 11.52 7.67
N ALA A 196 -12.51 10.45 7.52
CA ALA A 196 -11.89 10.04 6.26
C ALA A 196 -12.92 9.28 5.41
N ARG A 197 -13.48 9.95 4.40
CA ARG A 197 -14.61 9.40 3.61
C ARG A 197 -14.18 8.24 2.70
N LEU A 198 -12.99 8.31 2.14
CA LEU A 198 -12.52 7.38 1.12
C LEU A 198 -12.24 5.99 1.67
N ASP A 199 -11.31 5.86 2.61
CA ASP A 199 -10.94 4.57 3.24
C ASP A 199 -12.14 3.88 3.89
N VAL A 200 -13.06 4.66 4.47
CA VAL A 200 -14.32 4.16 5.03
C VAL A 200 -15.22 3.61 3.92
N LEU A 201 -15.37 4.34 2.81
CA LEU A 201 -16.13 3.87 1.65
C LEU A 201 -15.50 2.61 1.05
N LEU A 202 -14.18 2.53 0.95
CA LEU A 202 -13.45 1.35 0.47
C LEU A 202 -13.58 0.15 1.41
N SER A 203 -13.54 0.39 2.72
CA SER A 203 -13.81 -0.63 3.74
C SER A 203 -15.23 -1.17 3.59
N CYS A 204 -16.22 -0.31 3.35
CA CYS A 204 -17.59 -0.74 3.04
C CYS A 204 -17.67 -1.48 1.69
N LEU A 205 -16.99 -0.99 0.65
CA LEU A 205 -16.96 -1.58 -0.69
C LEU A 205 -16.32 -2.98 -0.71
N THR A 206 -15.47 -3.27 0.28
CA THR A 206 -14.90 -4.60 0.49
C THR A 206 -16.01 -5.66 0.61
N ILE A 207 -17.16 -5.33 1.21
CA ILE A 207 -18.26 -6.28 1.43
C ILE A 207 -18.86 -6.82 0.12
N PRO A 208 -19.43 -6.00 -0.79
CA PRO A 208 -19.97 -6.52 -2.04
C PRO A 208 -18.88 -7.14 -2.93
N VAL A 209 -17.66 -6.58 -2.96
CA VAL A 209 -16.56 -7.11 -3.77
C VAL A 209 -16.15 -8.52 -3.31
N PHE A 210 -15.95 -8.72 -2.00
CA PHE A 210 -15.63 -10.04 -1.47
C PHE A 210 -16.80 -11.01 -1.48
N PHE A 211 -18.05 -10.52 -1.37
CA PHE A 211 -19.23 -11.35 -1.56
C PHE A 211 -19.27 -11.94 -2.98
N ILE A 212 -19.05 -11.10 -4.00
CA ILE A 212 -18.97 -11.55 -5.41
C ILE A 212 -17.79 -12.52 -5.58
N ALA A 213 -16.60 -12.17 -5.09
CA ALA A 213 -15.43 -13.04 -5.18
C ALA A 213 -15.64 -14.40 -4.52
N LYS A 214 -16.30 -14.44 -3.36
CA LYS A 214 -16.62 -15.69 -2.65
C LYS A 214 -17.63 -16.54 -3.45
N LYS A 215 -18.68 -15.92 -4.00
CA LYS A 215 -19.64 -16.63 -4.87
C LYS A 215 -18.99 -17.15 -6.15
N ALA A 216 -18.04 -16.40 -6.71
CA ALA A 216 -17.23 -16.83 -7.85
C ALA A 216 -16.33 -18.02 -7.49
N TYR A 217 -15.68 -17.97 -6.31
CA TYR A 217 -14.87 -19.07 -5.76
C TYR A 217 -15.71 -20.35 -5.54
N SER A 218 -16.97 -20.21 -5.10
CA SER A 218 -17.95 -21.30 -5.05
C SER A 218 -18.50 -21.75 -6.42
N LYS A 219 -17.85 -21.35 -7.53
CA LYS A 219 -18.17 -21.74 -8.91
C LYS A 219 -19.54 -21.28 -9.43
N ASN A 220 -20.16 -20.25 -8.84
CA ASN A 220 -21.39 -19.70 -9.40
C ASN A 220 -21.09 -18.88 -10.67
N LYS A 221 -21.63 -19.31 -11.82
CA LYS A 221 -21.33 -18.78 -13.16
C LYS A 221 -21.52 -17.25 -13.28
N ILE A 222 -22.59 -16.70 -12.71
CA ILE A 222 -22.88 -15.26 -12.79
C ILE A 222 -21.76 -14.46 -12.12
N TYR A 223 -21.40 -14.85 -10.90
CA TYR A 223 -20.36 -14.16 -10.13
C TYR A 223 -18.95 -14.39 -10.68
N VAL A 224 -18.69 -15.58 -11.26
CA VAL A 224 -17.45 -15.82 -12.01
C VAL A 224 -17.31 -14.83 -13.16
N ASN A 225 -18.36 -14.61 -13.95
CA ASN A 225 -18.31 -13.66 -15.07
C ASN A 225 -18.03 -12.24 -14.58
N ILE A 226 -18.68 -11.78 -13.51
CA ILE A 226 -18.45 -10.46 -12.92
C ILE A 226 -17.01 -10.34 -12.39
N ALA A 227 -16.58 -11.28 -11.55
CA ALA A 227 -15.26 -11.25 -10.91
C ALA A 227 -14.10 -11.41 -11.91
N SER A 228 -14.37 -12.00 -13.08
CA SER A 228 -13.37 -12.17 -14.14
C SER A 228 -12.87 -10.86 -14.74
N PHE A 229 -13.59 -9.74 -14.53
CA PHE A 229 -13.16 -8.41 -14.97
C PHE A 229 -12.37 -7.63 -13.91
N TYR A 230 -12.19 -8.14 -12.69
CA TYR A 230 -11.53 -7.38 -11.61
C TYR A 230 -10.09 -6.98 -11.95
N TRP A 231 -9.37 -7.82 -12.70
CA TRP A 231 -7.97 -7.57 -13.07
C TRP A 231 -7.79 -6.37 -14.00
N ILE A 232 -8.73 -6.11 -14.91
CA ILE A 232 -8.57 -5.06 -15.95
C ILE A 232 -8.94 -3.67 -15.42
N ILE A 233 -9.69 -3.58 -14.33
CA ILE A 233 -10.12 -2.29 -13.79
C ILE A 233 -8.92 -1.43 -13.37
N THR A 234 -7.90 -2.00 -12.75
CA THR A 234 -6.72 -1.24 -12.27
C THR A 234 -6.01 -0.47 -13.40
N PRO A 235 -5.58 -1.10 -14.52
CA PRO A 235 -4.95 -0.36 -15.61
C PRO A 235 -5.89 0.67 -16.27
N ILE A 236 -7.20 0.39 -16.33
CA ILE A 236 -8.19 1.39 -16.82
C ILE A 236 -8.22 2.61 -15.89
N LEU A 237 -8.29 2.41 -14.58
CA LEU A 237 -8.31 3.50 -13.60
C LEU A 237 -7.01 4.30 -13.64
N ALA A 238 -5.86 3.64 -13.79
CA ALA A 238 -4.57 4.31 -13.94
C ALA A 238 -4.55 5.21 -15.19
N TYR A 239 -4.98 4.67 -16.34
CA TYR A 239 -5.08 5.40 -17.60
C TYR A 239 -6.02 6.61 -17.46
N VAL A 240 -7.24 6.40 -16.98
CA VAL A 240 -8.23 7.46 -16.81
C VAL A 240 -7.73 8.55 -15.86
N THR A 241 -7.09 8.18 -14.75
CA THR A 241 -6.57 9.15 -13.76
C THR A 241 -5.46 10.02 -14.35
N ILE A 242 -4.49 9.41 -15.05
CA ILE A 242 -3.39 10.13 -15.68
C ILE A 242 -3.90 11.05 -16.80
N VAL A 243 -4.76 10.54 -17.68
CA VAL A 243 -5.33 11.33 -18.79
C VAL A 243 -6.18 12.48 -18.26
N ALA A 244 -7.01 12.24 -17.25
CA ALA A 244 -7.81 13.29 -16.62
C ALA A 244 -6.94 14.39 -16.01
N ALA A 245 -5.80 14.03 -15.39
CA ALA A 245 -4.86 14.99 -14.83
C ALA A 245 -4.12 15.78 -15.94
N ILE A 246 -3.73 15.15 -17.04
CA ILE A 246 -3.06 15.83 -18.17
C ILE A 246 -3.99 16.88 -18.81
N PHE A 247 -5.24 16.51 -19.07
CA PHE A 247 -6.19 17.35 -19.81
C PHE A 247 -7.13 18.16 -18.91
N TYR A 248 -6.86 18.23 -17.61
CA TYR A 248 -7.70 18.97 -16.68
C TYR A 248 -7.90 20.41 -17.16
N ASN A 249 -9.16 20.85 -17.22
CA ASN A 249 -9.51 22.20 -17.61
C ASN A 249 -10.56 22.77 -16.64
N PRO A 250 -10.24 23.80 -15.84
CA PRO A 250 -11.16 24.37 -14.85
C PRO A 250 -12.38 25.04 -15.48
N ASN A 251 -12.35 25.38 -16.78
CA ASN A 251 -13.50 25.97 -17.47
C ASN A 251 -14.55 24.92 -17.88
N ASN A 252 -14.21 23.64 -17.89
CA ASN A 252 -15.13 22.57 -18.26
C ASN A 252 -15.96 22.11 -17.06
N PHE A 253 -17.28 22.00 -17.24
CA PHE A 253 -18.20 21.59 -16.17
C PHE A 253 -17.89 20.19 -15.59
N LEU A 254 -17.61 19.21 -16.46
CA LEU A 254 -17.30 17.84 -16.04
C LEU A 254 -16.03 17.80 -15.20
N PHE A 255 -14.97 18.49 -15.61
CA PHE A 255 -13.73 18.55 -14.83
C PHE A 255 -13.91 19.22 -13.48
N ARG A 256 -14.69 20.32 -13.39
CA ARG A 256 -15.01 20.94 -12.09
C ARG A 256 -15.79 19.99 -11.18
N PHE A 257 -16.80 19.31 -11.72
CA PHE A 257 -17.59 18.35 -10.95
C PHE A 257 -16.72 17.21 -10.39
N VAL A 258 -15.87 16.61 -11.24
CA VAL A 258 -14.94 15.55 -10.83
C VAL A 258 -13.92 16.10 -9.82
N ASN A 259 -13.38 17.30 -10.02
CA ASN A 259 -12.43 17.91 -9.09
C ASN A 259 -13.02 18.07 -7.69
N GLU A 260 -14.25 18.57 -7.58
CA GLU A 260 -14.93 18.70 -6.29
C GLU A 260 -15.22 17.32 -5.66
N LEU A 261 -15.62 16.34 -6.46
CA LEU A 261 -15.81 14.95 -5.99
C LEU A 261 -14.51 14.38 -5.36
N PHE A 262 -13.36 14.64 -5.97
CA PHE A 262 -12.04 14.21 -5.47
C PHE A 262 -11.38 15.21 -4.50
N SER A 263 -12.14 16.20 -4.00
CA SER A 263 -11.66 17.24 -3.07
C SER A 263 -10.42 17.98 -3.58
N LYS A 264 -10.47 18.44 -4.83
CA LYS A 264 -9.43 19.21 -5.54
C LYS A 264 -8.14 18.48 -5.89
N ARG A 265 -8.07 17.16 -5.67
CA ARG A 265 -6.88 16.36 -5.97
C ARG A 265 -6.57 16.26 -7.47
N LEU A 266 -7.57 16.40 -8.33
CA LEU A 266 -7.36 16.38 -9.78
C LEU A 266 -6.60 17.64 -10.24
N GLU A 267 -6.99 18.81 -9.73
CA GLU A 267 -6.31 20.08 -9.94
C GLU A 267 -4.86 20.04 -9.43
N ILE A 268 -4.61 19.49 -8.24
CA ILE A 268 -3.25 19.33 -7.71
C ILE A 268 -2.42 18.37 -8.58
N SER A 269 -3.03 17.30 -9.08
CA SER A 269 -2.37 16.36 -9.98
C SER A 269 -2.00 17.02 -11.30
N HIS A 270 -2.87 17.87 -11.85
CA HIS A 270 -2.58 18.66 -13.04
C HIS A 270 -1.41 19.64 -12.80
N LEU A 271 -1.46 20.41 -11.71
CA LEU A 271 -0.39 21.33 -11.31
C LEU A 271 0.96 20.61 -11.15
N ALA A 272 0.96 19.38 -10.61
CA ALA A 272 2.16 18.57 -10.49
C ALA A 272 2.74 18.18 -11.87
N ILE A 273 1.89 17.86 -12.84
CA ILE A 273 2.30 17.55 -14.22
C ILE A 273 2.90 18.80 -14.87
N GLU A 274 2.26 19.96 -14.75
CA GLU A 274 2.80 21.22 -15.31
C GLU A 274 4.16 21.60 -14.71
N LYS A 275 4.32 21.40 -13.39
CA LYS A 275 5.54 21.81 -12.68
C LYS A 275 6.73 20.88 -12.91
N TYR A 276 6.51 19.56 -12.95
CA TYR A 276 7.59 18.57 -12.95
C TYR A 276 7.69 17.74 -14.23
N ASN A 277 6.65 17.77 -15.08
CA ASN A 277 6.48 16.88 -16.24
C ASN A 277 6.53 15.39 -15.90
N ILE A 278 6.06 14.55 -16.84
CA ILE A 278 6.22 13.10 -16.73
C ILE A 278 7.55 12.72 -17.37
N SER A 279 8.44 12.12 -16.57
CA SER A 279 9.75 11.63 -17.05
C SER A 279 9.78 10.09 -17.07
N LEU A 280 10.76 9.51 -17.77
CA LEU A 280 10.92 8.05 -17.83
C LEU A 280 11.33 7.45 -16.48
N PHE A 281 12.18 8.16 -15.73
CA PHE A 281 12.87 7.66 -14.54
C PHE A 281 12.48 8.38 -13.24
N GLY A 282 11.53 9.31 -13.29
CA GLY A 282 11.02 10.02 -12.13
C GLY A 282 11.65 11.38 -11.92
N ASN A 283 11.12 12.11 -10.93
CA ASN A 283 11.53 13.46 -10.57
C ASN A 283 11.58 13.60 -9.05
N HIS A 284 12.48 14.44 -8.55
CA HIS A 284 12.46 14.87 -7.16
C HIS A 284 11.36 15.94 -6.99
N VAL A 285 10.27 15.56 -6.33
CA VAL A 285 9.12 16.43 -6.09
C VAL A 285 9.18 16.95 -4.65
N LEU A 286 9.18 18.27 -4.51
CA LEU A 286 9.03 18.92 -3.21
C LEU A 286 7.54 19.01 -2.88
N GLU A 287 7.12 18.22 -1.88
CA GLU A 287 5.74 18.17 -1.41
C GLU A 287 5.56 18.96 -0.10
N HIS A 288 4.42 19.63 0.01
CA HIS A 288 3.97 20.39 1.17
C HIS A 288 2.59 19.87 1.60
N GLY A 289 2.59 18.87 2.48
CA GLY A 289 1.37 18.28 3.04
C GLY A 289 1.06 18.77 4.47
N PHE A 290 -0.15 18.49 4.94
CA PHE A 290 -0.58 18.83 6.30
C PHE A 290 -0.29 17.76 7.36
N GLY A 291 0.31 16.64 6.96
CA GLY A 291 0.69 15.57 7.89
C GLY A 291 1.82 15.97 8.83
N SER A 292 1.90 15.29 9.98
CA SER A 292 2.89 15.48 11.05
C SER A 292 2.77 16.77 11.85
N SER A 293 3.64 16.92 12.87
CA SER A 293 3.72 18.11 13.72
C SER A 293 4.11 19.40 12.97
N GLN A 294 4.74 19.30 11.81
CA GLN A 294 5.03 20.48 10.97
C GLN A 294 3.84 20.84 10.10
N GLY A 295 3.22 19.86 9.44
CA GLY A 295 2.07 20.10 8.56
C GLY A 295 0.84 20.63 9.29
N ILE A 296 0.59 20.22 10.54
CA ILE A 296 -0.50 20.78 11.35
C ILE A 296 -0.31 22.28 11.62
N LYS A 297 0.93 22.77 11.77
CA LYS A 297 1.20 24.20 11.93
C LYS A 297 0.83 24.97 10.66
N HIS A 298 1.21 24.45 9.49
CA HIS A 298 0.82 25.03 8.20
C HIS A 298 -0.70 25.06 8.02
N PHE A 299 -1.39 23.98 8.41
CA PHE A 299 -2.86 23.90 8.37
C PHE A 299 -3.52 25.03 9.18
N TYR A 300 -3.08 25.25 10.42
CA TYR A 300 -3.66 26.30 11.27
C TYR A 300 -3.18 27.73 10.93
N GLN A 301 -2.01 27.88 10.32
CA GLN A 301 -1.49 29.20 9.89
C GLN A 301 -2.14 29.71 8.61
N SER A 302 -2.45 28.84 7.66
CA SER A 302 -2.88 29.23 6.30
C SER A 302 -4.23 28.65 5.86
N GLY A 303 -4.85 27.82 6.71
CA GLY A 303 -6.06 27.07 6.36
C GLY A 303 -5.82 26.05 5.24
N MET A 304 -6.90 25.47 4.70
CA MET A 304 -6.81 24.63 3.49
C MET A 304 -6.42 25.40 2.22
N SER A 305 -6.40 26.74 2.28
CA SER A 305 -6.01 27.66 1.21
C SER A 305 -4.51 28.01 1.20
N GLY A 306 -3.72 27.46 2.13
CA GLY A 306 -2.26 27.59 2.07
C GLY A 306 -1.66 26.95 0.82
N ASN A 307 -0.34 27.10 0.63
CA ASN A 307 0.44 26.45 -0.43
C ASN A 307 0.50 24.91 -0.24
N TYR A 308 -0.65 24.24 -0.12
CA TYR A 308 -0.77 22.80 -0.08
C TYR A 308 -0.45 22.26 -1.48
N PHE A 309 0.59 21.46 -1.55
CA PHE A 309 1.02 20.80 -2.77
C PHE A 309 1.47 19.40 -2.42
N PHE A 310 0.56 18.44 -2.51
CA PHE A 310 0.83 17.06 -2.14
C PHE A 310 0.15 16.12 -3.13
N ILE A 311 0.90 15.18 -3.69
CA ILE A 311 0.38 14.28 -4.72
C ILE A 311 -0.25 13.07 -4.02
N ASP A 312 -1.53 13.19 -3.69
CA ASP A 312 -2.26 12.13 -2.99
C ASP A 312 -2.45 10.87 -3.87
N SER A 313 -2.61 10.99 -5.19
CA SER A 313 -2.90 9.84 -6.07
C SER A 313 -1.67 8.97 -6.34
N SER A 314 -1.69 7.70 -5.94
CA SER A 314 -0.62 6.73 -6.25
C SER A 314 -0.34 6.62 -7.75
N PHE A 315 -1.35 6.68 -8.62
CA PHE A 315 -1.13 6.63 -10.07
C PHE A 315 -0.34 7.84 -10.58
N ILE A 316 -0.61 9.02 -10.04
CA ILE A 316 0.13 10.24 -10.40
C ILE A 316 1.52 10.22 -9.78
N ARG A 317 1.68 9.73 -8.53
CA ARG A 317 3.00 9.52 -7.91
C ARG A 317 3.87 8.56 -8.74
N LEU A 318 3.30 7.45 -9.21
CA LEU A 318 3.97 6.50 -10.10
C LEU A 318 4.46 7.19 -11.38
N ALA A 319 3.64 8.04 -12.01
CA ALA A 319 4.03 8.72 -13.23
C ALA A 319 5.08 9.84 -13.02
N ILE A 320 4.93 10.67 -11.99
CA ILE A 320 5.73 11.89 -11.80
C ILE A 320 6.94 11.66 -10.90
N ILE A 321 6.75 11.05 -9.73
CA ILE A 321 7.81 10.87 -8.72
C ILE A 321 8.70 9.70 -9.14
N TYR A 322 8.10 8.54 -9.40
CA TYR A 322 8.85 7.31 -9.68
C TYR A 322 9.22 7.12 -11.16
N GLY A 323 8.49 7.77 -12.07
CA GLY A 323 8.72 7.73 -13.51
C GLY A 323 7.91 6.67 -14.24
N LEU A 324 7.69 6.92 -15.53
CA LEU A 324 6.80 6.12 -16.38
C LEU A 324 7.20 4.63 -16.42
N VAL A 325 8.51 4.31 -16.45
CA VAL A 325 8.99 2.92 -16.49
C VAL A 325 8.57 2.15 -15.25
N ILE A 326 8.75 2.75 -14.07
CA ILE A 326 8.34 2.16 -12.80
C ILE A 326 6.82 2.11 -12.69
N GLY A 327 6.13 3.18 -13.10
CA GLY A 327 4.68 3.21 -13.10
C GLY A 327 4.07 2.07 -13.91
N VAL A 328 4.51 1.88 -15.14
CA VAL A 328 4.08 0.75 -16.00
C VAL A 328 4.43 -0.59 -15.35
N PHE A 329 5.64 -0.74 -14.80
CA PHE A 329 6.03 -1.95 -14.10
C PHE A 329 5.07 -2.29 -12.94
N VAL A 330 4.76 -1.34 -12.06
CA VAL A 330 3.86 -1.56 -10.91
C VAL A 330 2.44 -1.90 -11.36
N ILE A 331 1.92 -1.24 -12.40
CA ILE A 331 0.60 -1.58 -12.96
C ILE A 331 0.59 -2.98 -13.56
N ILE A 332 1.65 -3.39 -14.24
CA ILE A 332 1.81 -4.77 -14.75
C ILE A 332 1.86 -5.76 -13.59
N VAL A 333 2.53 -5.46 -12.48
CA VAL A 333 2.54 -6.32 -11.29
C VAL A 333 1.12 -6.52 -10.74
N MET A 334 0.36 -5.43 -10.55
CA MET A 334 -1.03 -5.50 -10.09
C MET A 334 -1.90 -6.32 -11.04
N LEU A 335 -1.77 -6.07 -12.34
CA LEU A 335 -2.44 -6.77 -13.42
C LEU A 335 -2.18 -8.30 -13.36
N LEU A 336 -0.90 -8.70 -13.27
CA LEU A 336 -0.50 -10.10 -13.24
C LEU A 336 -1.02 -10.83 -12.00
N ILE A 337 -1.01 -10.18 -10.83
CA ILE A 337 -1.58 -10.73 -9.60
C ILE A 337 -3.09 -10.96 -9.78
N GLY A 338 -3.82 -9.98 -10.31
CA GLY A 338 -5.25 -10.10 -10.58
C GLY A 338 -5.57 -11.23 -11.56
N MET A 339 -4.88 -11.28 -12.70
CA MET A 339 -5.04 -12.33 -13.71
C MET A 339 -4.72 -13.72 -13.15
N ARG A 340 -3.61 -13.87 -12.43
CA ARG A 340 -3.21 -15.14 -11.82
C ARG A 340 -4.24 -15.61 -10.80
N SER A 341 -4.77 -14.70 -9.98
CA SER A 341 -5.85 -15.01 -9.02
C SER A 341 -7.14 -15.48 -9.68
N ILE A 342 -7.45 -15.03 -10.89
CA ILE A 342 -8.65 -15.47 -11.63
C ILE A 342 -8.39 -16.80 -12.35
N SER A 343 -7.22 -16.95 -12.98
CA SER A 343 -6.83 -18.18 -13.69
C SER A 343 -6.77 -19.40 -12.76
N THR A 344 -6.35 -19.20 -11.50
CA THR A 344 -6.30 -20.21 -10.44
C THR A 344 -7.67 -20.43 -9.76
N ARG A 345 -8.72 -19.72 -10.20
CA ARG A 345 -10.06 -19.72 -9.60
C ARG A 345 -10.09 -19.31 -8.13
N GLY A 346 -9.07 -18.61 -7.64
CA GLY A 346 -8.99 -18.11 -6.26
C GLY A 346 -9.80 -16.85 -5.99
N PHE A 347 -9.84 -15.91 -6.95
CA PHE A 347 -10.53 -14.60 -6.91
C PHE A 347 -10.20 -13.63 -5.74
N CYS A 348 -9.61 -14.10 -4.65
CA CYS A 348 -9.29 -13.31 -3.46
C CYS A 348 -8.35 -12.14 -3.75
N LEU A 349 -7.18 -12.41 -4.37
CA LEU A 349 -6.23 -11.35 -4.70
C LEU A 349 -6.75 -10.44 -5.81
N ALA A 350 -7.56 -10.95 -6.75
CA ALA A 350 -8.21 -10.10 -7.76
C ALA A 350 -9.16 -9.06 -7.12
N ALA A 351 -9.92 -9.46 -6.10
CA ALA A 351 -10.75 -8.54 -5.31
C ALA A 351 -9.92 -7.48 -4.59
N ILE A 352 -8.77 -7.87 -4.02
CA ILE A 352 -7.85 -6.95 -3.35
C ILE A 352 -7.24 -5.97 -4.35
N ILE A 353 -6.77 -6.44 -5.50
CA ILE A 353 -6.21 -5.59 -6.56
C ILE A 353 -7.25 -4.59 -7.08
N LEU A 354 -8.51 -4.98 -7.25
CA LEU A 354 -9.59 -4.05 -7.60
C LEU A 354 -9.73 -2.92 -6.56
N LEU A 355 -9.82 -3.28 -5.27
CA LEU A 355 -9.99 -2.31 -4.18
C LEU A 355 -8.76 -1.39 -4.05
N LEU A 356 -7.55 -1.94 -4.18
CA LEU A 356 -6.31 -1.16 -4.22
C LEU A 356 -6.27 -0.23 -5.44
N GLY A 357 -6.71 -0.69 -6.61
CA GLY A 357 -6.77 0.15 -7.82
C GLY A 357 -7.70 1.35 -7.66
N ILE A 358 -8.81 1.21 -6.95
CA ILE A 358 -9.72 2.33 -6.62
C ILE A 358 -9.07 3.26 -5.59
N SER A 359 -8.44 2.72 -4.54
CA SER A 359 -7.66 3.50 -3.55
C SER A 359 -6.58 4.35 -4.24
N CYS A 360 -5.83 3.76 -5.18
CA CYS A 360 -4.72 4.43 -5.88
C CYS A 360 -5.09 5.70 -6.65
N MET A 361 -6.38 5.91 -6.96
CA MET A 361 -6.83 7.15 -7.59
C MET A 361 -6.66 8.36 -6.66
N VAL A 362 -6.69 8.15 -5.34
CA VAL A 362 -6.88 9.22 -4.35
C VAL A 362 -5.96 9.06 -3.13
N GLU A 363 -5.32 7.91 -2.95
CA GLU A 363 -4.36 7.60 -1.88
C GLU A 363 -2.98 7.24 -2.42
N GLN A 364 -1.96 7.52 -1.61
CA GLN A 364 -0.54 7.47 -1.98
C GLN A 364 0.19 6.19 -1.54
N HIS A 365 -0.47 5.38 -0.73
CA HIS A 365 0.18 4.33 0.08
C HIS A 365 0.42 3.01 -0.68
N LEU A 366 0.29 3.00 -2.02
CA LEU A 366 0.43 1.79 -2.84
C LEU A 366 1.79 1.08 -2.64
N LEU A 367 2.88 1.85 -2.57
CA LEU A 367 4.25 1.35 -2.43
C LEU A 367 4.79 1.45 -1.00
N ASP A 368 3.91 1.59 0.00
CA ASP A 368 4.33 1.54 1.39
C ASP A 368 3.93 0.21 2.04
N ILE A 369 4.94 -0.51 2.54
CA ILE A 369 4.79 -1.85 3.13
C ILE A 369 4.01 -1.81 4.44
N SER A 370 4.00 -0.69 5.17
CA SER A 370 3.20 -0.56 6.40
C SER A 370 1.71 -0.43 6.12
N TYR A 371 1.32 -0.13 4.88
CA TYR A 371 -0.07 0.02 4.44
C TYR A 371 -0.53 -1.10 3.51
N ASN A 372 0.35 -1.52 2.60
CA ASN A 372 0.02 -2.46 1.54
C ASN A 372 1.20 -3.43 1.33
N PRO A 373 1.07 -4.72 1.67
CA PRO A 373 2.04 -5.76 1.34
C PRO A 373 1.67 -6.57 0.09
N PHE A 374 0.57 -6.27 -0.59
CA PHE A 374 -0.06 -7.21 -1.52
C PHE A 374 0.67 -7.41 -2.84
N LEU A 375 1.51 -6.46 -3.29
CA LEU A 375 2.24 -6.66 -4.55
C LEU A 375 3.34 -7.72 -4.43
N ILE A 376 3.74 -8.05 -3.20
CA ILE A 376 4.67 -9.15 -2.88
C ILE A 376 4.13 -10.50 -3.38
N ALA A 377 2.80 -10.64 -3.50
CA ALA A 377 2.14 -11.86 -3.96
C ALA A 377 2.55 -12.32 -5.38
N LEU A 378 3.17 -11.44 -6.19
CA LEU A 378 3.58 -11.78 -7.56
C LEU A 378 4.50 -13.01 -7.60
N LEU A 379 5.52 -13.03 -6.75
CA LEU A 379 6.59 -14.04 -6.74
C LEU A 379 6.62 -14.89 -5.48
N ALA A 380 5.77 -14.60 -4.50
CA ALA A 380 5.66 -15.37 -3.28
C ALA A 380 4.94 -16.72 -3.49
N ASP A 381 5.29 -17.69 -2.64
CA ASP A 381 4.64 -19.00 -2.60
C ASP A 381 3.31 -18.92 -1.83
N ASN A 382 2.39 -19.85 -2.10
CA ASN A 382 1.09 -19.97 -1.40
C ASN A 382 0.24 -18.68 -1.38
N ALA A 383 0.42 -17.80 -2.37
CA ALA A 383 -0.32 -16.54 -2.44
C ALA A 383 -1.75 -16.67 -3.00
N TYR A 384 -2.00 -17.66 -3.85
CA TYR A 384 -3.25 -17.77 -4.61
C TYR A 384 -4.11 -18.93 -4.10
N TYR A 385 -5.35 -18.60 -3.71
CA TYR A 385 -6.39 -19.59 -3.41
C TYR A 385 -6.74 -20.41 -4.66
N GLY A 386 -7.12 -21.68 -4.48
CA GLY A 386 -7.54 -22.57 -5.59
C GLY A 386 -6.42 -23.32 -6.29
N VAL A 387 -5.16 -23.01 -5.98
CA VAL A 387 -4.05 -23.95 -6.19
C VAL A 387 -4.22 -25.04 -5.13
N HIS A 388 -4.62 -26.25 -5.52
CA HIS A 388 -4.60 -27.38 -4.61
C HIS A 388 -3.15 -27.61 -4.15
N ASN A 389 -2.81 -27.17 -2.94
CA ASN A 389 -1.76 -27.81 -2.17
C ASN A 389 -2.32 -29.16 -1.73
N THR A 390 -2.18 -30.17 -2.59
CA THR A 390 -2.52 -31.57 -2.30
C THR A 390 -1.57 -32.24 -1.31
N GLU A 391 -0.63 -31.51 -0.71
CA GLU A 391 0.25 -32.06 0.32
C GLU A 391 0.38 -31.06 1.47
N VAL A 392 0.39 -31.59 2.69
CA VAL A 392 0.40 -30.90 4.00
C VAL A 392 -0.99 -30.58 4.56
N LEU A 393 -1.80 -31.64 4.73
CA LEU A 393 -2.71 -31.80 5.88
C LEU A 393 -2.75 -33.30 6.22
N ILE A 394 -1.67 -33.79 6.84
CA ILE A 394 -1.68 -34.89 7.81
C ILE A 394 -0.77 -34.45 8.95
#